data_AF-A0A4U7D6Z5-F1
#
_entry.id   AF-A0A4U7D6Z5-F1
#
_cell.length_a   1.000
_cell.length_b   1.000
_cell.length_c   1.000
_cell.angle_alpha   90.00
_cell.angle_beta   90.00
_cell.angle_gamma   90.00
#
_symmetry.space_group_name_H-M   'P 1'
#
loop_
_entity.id
_entity.type
_entity.pdbx_description
1 polymer ?
#
loop_
_entity_poly.entity_id
_entity_poly.type
_entity_poly.pdbx_seq_one_letter_code
_entity_poly.pdbx_strand_id
1 'polypeptide(L)' 'MRMLTTVTAPTEGAIYWDGTRVSESPDTVRSVLGYLPQDFDTYPMLT' A
#
# COMPACT_ATOMS: atom_id res chain seq x y z
N MET A 1 4.19 7.63 2.03
CA MET A 1 4.15 6.27 1.43
C MET A 1 2.84 5.53 1.64
N ARG A 2 2.17 5.64 2.80
CA ARG A 2 0.90 4.92 3.10
C ARG A 2 -0.20 5.03 2.03
N MET A 3 -0.35 6.18 1.37
CA MET A 3 -1.36 6.34 0.31
C MET A 3 -0.99 5.61 -1.00
N LEU A 4 0.28 5.64 -1.40
CA LEU A 4 0.79 4.92 -2.57
C LEU A 4 0.64 3.41 -2.41
N THR A 5 0.87 2.91 -1.19
CA THR A 5 0.78 1.50 -0.85
C THR A 5 -0.64 1.08 -0.48
N THR A 6 -1.64 1.94 -0.70
CA THR A 6 -3.08 1.70 -0.42
C THR A 6 -3.42 1.44 1.05
N VAL A 7 -2.51 1.76 1.97
CA VAL A 7 -2.74 1.67 3.42
C VAL A 7 -3.69 2.78 3.89
N THR A 8 -3.76 3.89 3.16
CA THR A 8 -4.68 4.99 3.43
C THR A 8 -5.24 5.51 2.11
N ALA A 9 -6.53 5.84 2.05
CA ALA A 9 -7.11 6.46 0.87
C ALA A 9 -6.53 7.87 0.65
N PRO A 10 -6.35 8.31 -0.61
CA PRO A 10 -5.97 9.69 -0.88
C PRO A 10 -7.10 10.63 -0.43
N THR A 11 -6.73 11.73 0.24
CA THR A 11 -7.69 12.75 0.69
C THR A 11 -8.34 13.47 -0.50
N GLU A 12 -7.57 13.68 -1.56
CA GLU A 12 -8.02 14.25 -2.83
C GLU A 12 -7.26 13.62 -4.00
N GLY A 13 -7.86 13.64 -5.19
CA GLY A 13 -7.24 13.16 -6.43
C GLY A 13 -7.27 11.64 -6.60
N ALA A 14 -6.31 11.13 -7.38
CA ALA A 14 -6.24 9.72 -7.76
C ALA A 14 -4.77 9.30 -7.93
N ILE A 15 -4.46 8.07 -7.49
CA ILE A 15 -3.14 7.46 -7.68
C ILE A 15 -3.29 6.36 -8.73
N TYR A 16 -2.44 6.42 -9.75
CA TYR A 16 -2.38 5.42 -10.82
C TYR A 16 -1.02 4.74 -10.82
N TRP A 17 -1.02 3.44 -11.05
CA TRP A 17 0.14 2.60 -11.27
C TRP A 17 -0.03 1.88 -12.61
N ASP A 18 0.87 2.10 -13.56
CA ASP A 18 0.79 1.56 -14.93
C ASP A 18 -0.60 1.76 -15.59
N GLY A 19 -1.18 2.94 -15.41
CA GLY A 19 -2.52 3.29 -15.91
C GLY A 19 -3.69 2.69 -15.12
N THR A 20 -3.43 1.84 -14.14
CA THR A 20 -4.44 1.24 -13.26
C THR A 20 -4.61 2.05 -11.99
N ARG A 21 -5.86 2.30 -11.57
CA ARG A 21 -6.12 3.04 -10.34
C ARG A 21 -5.86 2.15 -9.13
N VAL A 22 -4.92 2.56 -8.27
CA VAL A 22 -4.47 1.71 -7.16
C VAL A 22 -5.53 1.50 -6.08
N SER A 23 -6.49 2.42 -5.98
CA SER A 23 -7.63 2.30 -5.04
C SER A 23 -8.65 1.23 -5.47
N GLU A 24 -8.74 0.95 -6.78
CA GLU A 24 -9.64 -0.06 -7.34
C GLU A 24 -8.96 -1.43 -7.47
N SER A 25 -7.63 -1.46 -7.59
CA SER A 25 -6.85 -2.69 -7.67
C SER A 25 -5.55 -2.62 -6.85
N PRO A 26 -5.65 -2.69 -5.51
CA PRO A 26 -4.50 -2.53 -4.60
C PRO A 26 -3.38 -3.56 -4.81
N ASP A 27 -3.75 -4.76 -5.23
CA ASP A 27 -2.83 -5.89 -5.39
C ASP A 27 -1.78 -5.65 -6.47
N THR A 28 -2.10 -4.82 -7.47
CA THR A 28 -1.15 -4.42 -8.52
C THR A 28 0.10 -3.79 -7.94
N VAL A 29 -0.06 -2.84 -7.00
CA VAL A 29 1.07 -2.19 -6.32
C VAL A 29 1.69 -3.11 -5.27
N ARG A 30 0.88 -3.84 -4.50
CA ARG A 30 1.38 -4.71 -3.41
C ARG A 30 2.24 -5.87 -3.91
N SER A 31 2.05 -6.30 -5.16
CA SER A 31 2.86 -7.37 -5.78
C SER A 31 4.29 -6.95 -6.13
N VAL A 32 4.53 -5.65 -6.34
CA VAL A 32 5.83 -5.11 -6.80
C VAL A 32 6.49 -4.18 -5.78
N LEU A 33 5.74 -3.69 -4.79
CA LEU A 33 6.21 -2.73 -3.80
C LEU A 33 6.03 -3.27 -2.37
N GLY A 34 7.14 -3.66 -1.76
CA GLY A 34 7.20 -3.91 -0.32
C GLY A 34 7.24 -2.60 0.47
N TYR A 35 6.36 -2.46 1.46
CA TYR A 35 6.32 -1.30 2.35
C TYR A 35 6.37 -1.73 3.81
N LEU A 36 7.42 -1.30 4.51
CA LEU A 36 7.55 -1.43 5.96
C LEU A 36 7.14 -0.09 6.59
N PRO A 37 6.02 -0.03 7.34
CA PRO A 37 5.63 1.16 8.07
C PRO A 37 6.67 1.53 9.14
N GLN A 38 6.76 2.82 9.50
CA GLN A 38 7.66 3.26 10.58
C GLN A 38 7.25 2.69 11.96
N ASP A 39 5.95 2.63 12.22
CA ASP A 39 5.39 1.88 13.35
C ASP A 39 4.84 0.56 12.81
N PHE A 40 5.51 -0.55 13.13
CA PHE A 40 5.03 -1.89 12.81
C PHE A 40 5.18 -2.79 14.03
N ASP A 41 4.16 -3.60 14.31
CA ASP A 41 4.25 -4.63 15.32
C ASP A 41 5.02 -5.83 14.76
N THR A 42 5.93 -6.37 15.55
CA THR A 42 6.52 -7.68 15.28
C THR A 42 5.54 -8.75 15.72
N TYR A 43 5.36 -9.80 14.92
CA TYR A 43 4.53 -10.95 15.32
C TYR A 43 5.36 -11.86 16.23
N PRO A 44 5.20 -11.79 17.57
CA PRO A 44 6.13 -12.45 18.49
C PRO A 44 5.90 -13.97 18.54
N MET A 45 4.78 -14.44 17.98
CA MET A 45 4.32 -15.83 18.02
C MET A 45 4.55 -16.60 16.71
N LEU A 46 5.20 -15.99 15.72
CA LEU A 46 5.60 -16.66 14.48
C LEU A 46 7.10 -16.97 14.56
N THR A 47 7.42 -18.22 14.92
CA THR A 47 8.76 -18.81 14.86
C THR A 47 8.84 -19.87 13.78
#